data_AF-A0A916JR27-F1
#
_entry.id   AF-A0A916JR27-F1
#
_cell.length_a   1.000
_cell.length_b   1.000
_cell.length_c   1.000
_cell.angle_alpha   90.00
_cell.angle_beta   90.00
_cell.angle_gamma   90.00
#
_symmetry.space_group_name_H-M   'P 1'
#
loop_
_entity.id
_entity.type
_entity.pdbx_description
1 polymer ?
#
loop_
_entity_poly.entity_id
_entity_poly.type
_entity_poly.pdbx_seq_one_letter_code
_entity_poly.pdbx_strand_id
1 'polypeptide(L)'
;MKLHDPVYDPTFRAEKSYFFFDNEVIALGSGIRNDDGANATETTLFQSMMNDPAMPIRVQSEQPVTEFPYRFEVTKDEKAWLMDPYGNGYVIPHAGGLRVERKTQSSPDQSGKKTASGAYSTAWIDHGASPKDAGYEYAVLVQAAPGQVKQYAEAPSYEVLRKDSGAHIVKHRKQQALGYVIFDERTNIEGGVVRKTSRPSIIMEQETGSGIVLSVADPDLRLPKLPDQRMDDDVALTAGTMETVRVELRGSWRPAQPLPGGIRIVSQGAMTALEFDCSSGKTMEVALTRAM
;
A
#
# COMPACT_ATOMS: atom_id res chain seq x y z
N MET A 1 -1.34 -4.55 -5.13
CA MET A 1 -0.55 -5.43 -6.01
C MET A 1 -0.53 -6.83 -5.42
N LYS A 2 -0.72 -7.86 -6.26
CA LYS A 2 -0.39 -9.25 -5.94
C LYS A 2 0.96 -9.55 -6.58
N LEU A 3 2.03 -9.55 -5.79
CA LEU A 3 3.37 -9.91 -6.25
C LEU A 3 3.44 -11.41 -6.48
N HIS A 4 3.99 -11.78 -7.62
CA HIS A 4 4.40 -13.13 -7.97
C HIS A 4 5.60 -12.97 -8.91
N ASP A 5 6.75 -13.49 -8.53
CA ASP A 5 7.86 -13.71 -9.46
C ASP A 5 7.68 -15.05 -10.19
N PRO A 6 7.31 -15.09 -11.48
CA PRO A 6 7.12 -16.35 -12.19
C PRO A 6 8.41 -16.88 -12.84
N VAL A 7 9.52 -16.14 -12.77
CA VAL A 7 10.73 -16.42 -13.56
C VAL A 7 11.87 -16.95 -12.69
N TYR A 8 12.26 -16.23 -11.63
CA TYR A 8 13.46 -16.57 -10.86
C TYR A 8 13.14 -17.32 -9.58
N ASP A 9 12.21 -16.81 -8.79
CA ASP A 9 11.63 -17.52 -7.65
C ASP A 9 10.11 -17.71 -7.81
N PRO A 10 9.67 -18.79 -8.50
CA PRO A 10 8.27 -19.13 -8.67
C PRO A 10 7.48 -19.32 -7.37
N THR A 11 8.13 -19.40 -6.21
CA THR A 11 7.49 -19.51 -4.90
C THR A 11 7.25 -18.15 -4.25
N PHE A 12 7.93 -17.09 -4.70
CA PHE A 12 7.84 -15.77 -4.10
C PHE A 12 6.49 -15.09 -4.37
N ARG A 13 5.72 -14.84 -3.30
CA ARG A 13 4.44 -14.11 -3.32
C ARG A 13 4.38 -13.04 -2.24
N ALA A 14 3.55 -12.03 -2.47
CA ALA A 14 3.12 -11.07 -1.46
C ALA A 14 1.90 -10.26 -1.92
N GLU A 15 1.02 -9.89 -1.00
CA GLU A 15 -0.01 -8.87 -1.22
C GLU A 15 0.49 -7.53 -0.68
N LYS A 16 0.58 -6.50 -1.53
CA LYS A 16 1.12 -5.17 -1.17
C LYS A 16 0.12 -4.08 -1.52
N SER A 17 -0.19 -3.20 -0.57
CA SER A 17 -1.09 -2.05 -0.79
C SER A 17 -0.51 -0.77 -0.22
N TYR A 18 -0.84 0.35 -0.86
CA TYR A 18 -0.49 1.69 -0.41
C TYR A 18 -1.74 2.56 -0.40
N PHE A 19 -2.01 3.20 0.72
CA PHE A 19 -3.14 4.13 0.91
C PHE A 19 -2.57 5.53 1.08
N PHE A 20 -3.05 6.47 0.29
CA PHE A 20 -2.53 7.84 0.24
C PHE A 20 -3.56 8.79 0.82
N PHE A 21 -3.20 9.50 1.89
CA PHE A 21 -4.02 10.51 2.54
C PHE A 21 -3.18 11.77 2.76
N ASP A 22 -3.41 12.82 1.98
CA ASP A 22 -2.61 14.06 1.99
C ASP A 22 -1.09 13.78 1.93
N ASN A 23 -0.37 14.04 3.03
CA ASN A 23 1.07 13.83 3.19
C ASN A 23 1.42 12.51 3.89
N GLU A 24 0.44 11.62 4.09
CA GLU A 24 0.59 10.33 4.75
C GLU A 24 0.42 9.18 3.74
N VAL A 25 1.33 8.19 3.79
CA VAL A 25 1.24 6.97 2.99
C VAL A 25 1.26 5.76 3.92
N ILE A 26 0.18 4.99 3.95
CA ILE A 26 0.10 3.75 4.74
C ILE A 26 0.41 2.59 3.83
N ALA A 27 1.46 1.84 4.13
CA ALA A 27 1.91 0.69 3.37
C ALA A 27 1.65 -0.60 4.16
N LEU A 28 0.87 -1.51 3.57
CA LEU A 28 0.58 -2.82 4.15
C LEU A 28 1.11 -3.93 3.25
N GLY A 29 1.63 -4.98 3.89
CA GLY A 29 2.05 -6.23 3.29
C GLY A 29 1.49 -7.43 4.05
N SER A 30 1.00 -8.42 3.33
CA SER A 30 0.64 -9.74 3.87
C SER A 30 1.03 -10.84 2.89
N GLY A 31 0.99 -12.10 3.31
CA GLY A 31 1.25 -13.23 2.41
C GLY A 31 2.68 -13.29 1.87
N ILE A 32 3.65 -12.62 2.51
CA ILE A 32 5.04 -12.60 2.07
C ILE A 32 5.64 -13.98 2.31
N ARG A 33 5.96 -14.68 1.23
CA ARG A 33 6.44 -16.05 1.30
C ARG A 33 7.32 -16.47 0.14
N ASN A 34 8.25 -17.38 0.40
CA ASN A 34 9.00 -18.16 -0.58
C ASN A 34 9.65 -19.39 0.09
N ASP A 35 10.34 -20.19 -0.72
CA ASP A 35 11.12 -21.36 -0.28
C ASP A 35 12.64 -21.17 -0.45
N ASP A 36 13.12 -19.92 -0.65
CA ASP A 36 14.55 -19.62 -0.67
C ASP A 36 15.10 -19.65 0.76
N GLY A 37 15.81 -20.73 1.09
CA GLY A 37 16.46 -20.91 2.40
C GLY A 37 17.85 -20.28 2.50
N ALA A 38 18.39 -19.79 1.39
CA ALA A 38 19.75 -19.26 1.31
C ALA A 38 19.80 -17.73 1.49
N ASN A 39 18.76 -17.01 1.04
CA ASN A 39 18.73 -15.55 1.07
C ASN A 39 17.56 -15.02 1.93
N ALA A 40 17.78 -13.86 2.56
CA ALA A 40 16.74 -13.17 3.31
C ALA A 40 15.74 -12.47 2.38
N THR A 41 14.49 -12.42 2.79
CA THR A 41 13.43 -11.64 2.14
C THR A 41 13.28 -10.32 2.86
N GLU A 42 13.30 -9.21 2.14
CA GLU A 42 13.32 -7.88 2.75
C GLU A 42 12.23 -6.97 2.19
N THR A 43 11.73 -6.05 3.02
CA THR A 43 10.94 -4.90 2.55
C THR A 43 11.66 -3.61 2.89
N THR A 44 12.16 -2.93 1.87
CA THR A 44 12.87 -1.66 2.01
C THR A 44 11.89 -0.52 2.33
N LEU A 45 12.19 0.24 3.39
CA LEU A 45 11.48 1.46 3.75
C LEU A 45 12.05 2.66 2.96
N PHE A 46 13.38 2.78 2.94
CA PHE A 46 14.11 3.68 2.07
C PHE A 46 15.53 3.18 1.83
N GLN A 47 16.12 3.66 0.75
CA GLN A 47 17.55 3.59 0.48
C GLN A 47 17.97 4.91 -0.17
N SER A 48 18.63 5.75 0.59
CA SER A 48 18.90 7.14 0.24
C SER A 48 20.39 7.36 0.11
N MET A 49 20.83 7.79 -1.08
CA MET A 49 22.19 8.31 -1.26
C MET A 49 22.37 9.56 -0.39
N MET A 50 23.50 9.67 0.28
CA MET A 50 23.88 10.85 1.05
C MET A 50 25.01 11.56 0.31
N ASN A 51 24.75 12.77 -0.19
CA ASN A 51 25.78 13.59 -0.84
C ASN A 51 26.81 14.13 0.17
N ASP A 52 26.46 14.12 1.45
CA ASP A 52 27.34 14.34 2.59
C ASP A 52 27.08 13.23 3.62
N PRO A 53 28.08 12.41 4.00
CA PRO A 53 27.92 11.40 5.06
C PRO A 53 27.40 11.95 6.39
N ALA A 54 27.49 13.26 6.64
CA ALA A 54 26.94 13.92 7.82
C ALA A 54 25.43 14.24 7.72
N MET A 55 24.76 13.99 6.58
CA MET A 55 23.30 14.18 6.47
C MET A 55 22.58 13.38 7.57
N PRO A 56 21.76 14.02 8.41
CA PRO A 56 21.24 13.39 9.62
C PRO A 56 20.08 12.44 9.33
N ILE A 57 20.06 11.30 10.00
CA ILE A 57 18.83 10.52 10.23
C ILE A 57 18.34 10.70 11.67
N ARG A 58 17.16 10.19 11.98
CA ARG A 58 16.66 10.05 13.36
C ARG A 58 16.11 8.65 13.54
N VAL A 59 16.36 8.05 14.71
CA VAL A 59 15.89 6.70 15.04
C VAL A 59 15.48 6.69 16.50
N GLN A 60 14.20 6.45 16.77
CA GLN A 60 13.60 6.43 18.12
C GLN A 60 13.86 7.69 18.99
N SER A 61 14.38 8.77 18.40
CA SER A 61 14.80 9.98 19.09
C SER A 61 14.79 11.17 18.13
N GLU A 62 14.45 12.35 18.64
CA GLU A 62 14.52 13.62 17.87
C GLU A 62 15.97 14.10 17.68
N GLN A 63 16.92 13.54 18.43
CA GLN A 63 18.34 13.84 18.27
C GLN A 63 18.86 13.27 16.94
N PRO A 64 19.55 14.08 16.11
CA PRO A 64 20.08 13.62 14.85
C PRO A 64 21.21 12.62 15.05
N VAL A 65 21.22 11.56 14.25
CA VAL A 65 22.35 10.64 14.10
C VAL A 65 23.13 11.05 12.86
N THR A 66 24.39 11.48 13.02
CA THR A 66 25.32 11.81 11.93
C THR A 66 26.49 10.82 11.83
N GLU A 67 26.59 9.87 12.77
CA GLU A 67 27.59 8.79 12.80
C GLU A 67 27.60 7.98 11.49
N PHE A 68 28.80 7.74 10.95
CA PHE A 68 29.01 7.00 9.71
C PHE A 68 30.35 6.23 9.80
N PRO A 69 30.33 4.88 9.76
CA PRO A 69 29.17 4.00 9.61
C PRO A 69 28.27 3.99 10.86
N TYR A 70 27.02 3.57 10.70
CA TYR A 70 26.05 3.42 11.79
C TYR A 70 25.15 2.22 11.56
N ARG A 71 24.72 1.56 12.64
CA ARG A 71 23.77 0.45 12.61
C ARG A 71 22.78 0.55 13.76
N PHE A 72 21.54 0.17 13.47
CA PHE A 72 20.48 0.00 14.45
C PHE A 72 19.58 -1.16 14.03
N GLU A 73 19.10 -1.93 15.00
CA GLU A 73 18.22 -3.07 14.77
C GLU A 73 17.16 -3.17 15.86
N VAL A 74 15.99 -3.68 15.49
CA VAL A 74 14.90 -4.00 16.41
C VAL A 74 14.62 -5.49 16.31
N THR A 75 14.83 -6.21 17.40
CA THR A 75 14.70 -7.68 17.44
C THR A 75 13.37 -8.14 18.03
N LYS A 76 12.72 -7.30 18.82
CA LYS A 76 11.40 -7.57 19.42
C LYS A 76 10.32 -6.90 18.59
N ASP A 77 9.12 -7.45 18.63
CA ASP A 77 7.97 -6.78 18.00
C ASP A 77 7.51 -5.60 18.86
N GLU A 78 8.22 -4.49 18.71
CA GLU A 78 7.90 -3.20 19.32
C GLU A 78 7.70 -2.16 18.24
N LYS A 79 7.05 -1.05 18.62
CA LYS A 79 6.91 0.09 17.72
C LYS A 79 8.25 0.78 17.52
N ALA A 80 8.55 1.16 16.29
CA ALA A 80 9.67 2.03 15.96
C ALA A 80 9.25 3.22 15.09
N TRP A 81 9.97 4.32 15.23
CA TRP A 81 9.91 5.41 14.26
C TRP A 81 11.30 5.94 13.93
N LEU A 82 11.44 6.48 12.73
CA LEU A 82 12.70 6.99 12.20
C LEU A 82 12.45 8.05 11.12
N MET A 83 13.48 8.78 10.74
CA MET A 83 13.44 9.73 9.63
C MET A 83 14.63 9.52 8.70
N ASP A 84 14.37 9.59 7.39
CA ASP A 84 15.40 9.52 6.38
C ASP A 84 16.22 10.83 6.28
N PRO A 85 17.34 10.82 5.53
CA PRO A 85 18.17 12.02 5.32
C PRO A 85 17.47 13.19 4.60
N TYR A 86 16.30 12.96 4.01
CA TYR A 86 15.55 13.91 3.20
C TYR A 86 14.30 14.45 3.91
N GLY A 87 14.07 14.08 5.17
CA GLY A 87 12.99 14.62 6.01
C GLY A 87 11.68 13.84 5.96
N ASN A 88 11.65 12.63 5.39
CA ASN A 88 10.47 11.78 5.48
C ASN A 88 10.50 10.96 6.77
N GLY A 89 9.38 10.95 7.49
CA GLY A 89 9.19 10.15 8.69
C GLY A 89 8.63 8.77 8.37
N TYR A 90 9.04 7.76 9.11
CA TYR A 90 8.57 6.39 9.01
C TYR A 90 8.13 5.93 10.39
N VAL A 91 6.92 5.39 10.49
CA VAL A 91 6.37 4.81 11.72
C VAL A 91 5.98 3.37 11.45
N ILE A 92 6.56 2.44 12.21
CA ILE A 92 6.43 1.00 12.06
C ILE A 92 5.81 0.47 13.37
N PRO A 93 4.49 0.17 13.40
CA PRO A 93 3.82 -0.29 14.62
C PRO A 93 4.36 -1.62 15.14
N HIS A 94 4.80 -2.49 14.24
CA HIS A 94 5.32 -3.83 14.47
C HIS A 94 6.72 -3.95 13.83
N ALA A 95 7.75 -3.44 14.52
CA ALA A 95 9.07 -3.24 13.95
C ALA A 95 10.04 -4.39 14.19
N GLY A 96 9.56 -5.58 14.59
CA GLY A 96 10.41 -6.77 14.65
C GLY A 96 11.10 -7.03 13.30
N GLY A 97 12.42 -7.11 13.29
CA GLY A 97 13.21 -7.27 12.07
C GLY A 97 13.59 -5.96 11.37
N LEU A 98 13.22 -4.79 11.90
CA LEU A 98 13.69 -3.51 11.38
C LEU A 98 15.21 -3.41 11.51
N ARG A 99 15.86 -3.03 10.41
CA ARG A 99 17.29 -2.72 10.32
C ARG A 99 17.48 -1.34 9.73
N VAL A 100 18.45 -0.61 10.26
CA VAL A 100 18.92 0.67 9.71
C VAL A 100 20.44 0.60 9.61
N GLU A 101 20.98 0.97 8.45
CA GLU A 101 22.41 1.00 8.21
C GLU A 101 22.82 2.26 7.47
N ARG A 102 23.94 2.85 7.89
CA ARG A 102 24.65 3.88 7.16
C ARG A 102 26.05 3.39 6.85
N LYS A 103 26.39 3.29 5.57
CA LYS A 103 27.72 2.88 5.13
C LYS A 103 27.98 3.31 3.68
N THR A 104 29.23 3.20 3.26
CA THR A 104 29.57 3.24 1.83
C THR A 104 29.09 1.94 1.20
N GLN A 105 28.29 2.03 0.15
CA GLN A 105 27.84 0.90 -0.65
C GLN A 105 28.49 0.98 -2.03
N SER A 106 28.84 -0.18 -2.59
CA SER A 106 29.36 -0.32 -3.95
C SER A 106 28.45 -1.26 -4.73
N SER A 107 28.06 -0.86 -5.94
CA SER A 107 27.22 -1.66 -6.83
C SER A 107 27.65 -1.47 -8.28
N PRO A 108 27.54 -2.50 -9.13
CA PRO A 108 27.59 -2.31 -10.58
C PRO A 108 26.54 -1.27 -11.03
N ASP A 109 26.87 -0.52 -12.08
CA ASP A 109 25.89 0.29 -12.80
C ASP A 109 24.92 -0.60 -13.59
N GLN A 110 23.89 0.00 -14.18
CA GLN A 110 22.86 -0.73 -14.94
C GLN A 110 23.41 -1.49 -16.16
N SER A 111 24.64 -1.18 -16.61
CA SER A 111 25.31 -1.91 -17.68
C SER A 111 26.10 -3.13 -17.19
N GLY A 112 26.34 -3.22 -15.88
CA GLY A 112 27.19 -4.23 -15.25
C GLY A 112 28.70 -4.04 -15.51
N LYS A 113 29.10 -2.99 -16.22
CA LYS A 113 30.49 -2.80 -16.69
C LYS A 113 31.30 -1.88 -15.79
N LYS A 114 30.65 -1.02 -15.00
CA LYS A 114 31.32 -0.11 -14.06
C LYS A 114 30.76 -0.35 -12.67
N THR A 115 31.59 -0.15 -11.66
CA THR A 115 31.14 -0.10 -10.26
C THR A 115 31.08 1.34 -9.80
N ALA A 116 29.97 1.73 -9.18
CA ALA A 116 29.82 3.00 -8.50
C ALA A 116 29.80 2.78 -6.99
N SER A 117 30.34 3.75 -6.24
CA SER A 117 30.35 3.75 -4.79
C SER A 117 29.79 5.06 -4.26
N GLY A 118 29.05 5.00 -3.16
CA GLY A 118 28.49 6.19 -2.51
C GLY A 118 28.13 5.92 -1.06
N ALA A 119 27.97 6.98 -0.27
CA ALA A 119 27.42 6.89 1.08
C ALA A 119 25.90 6.72 0.99
N TYR A 120 25.35 5.74 1.69
CA TYR A 120 23.91 5.51 1.75
C TYR A 120 23.44 5.39 3.19
N SER A 121 22.19 5.80 3.42
CA SER A 121 21.39 5.39 4.57
C SER A 121 20.27 4.50 4.07
N THR A 122 20.09 3.34 4.68
CA THR A 122 19.12 2.33 4.25
C THR A 122 18.36 1.84 5.47
N ALA A 123 17.04 1.70 5.35
CA ALA A 123 16.20 1.06 6.36
C ALA A 123 15.29 0.01 5.70
N TRP A 124 15.18 -1.16 6.31
CA TRP A 124 14.36 -2.26 5.79
C TRP A 124 13.83 -3.16 6.91
N ILE A 125 12.78 -3.91 6.62
CA ILE A 125 12.25 -4.98 7.48
C ILE A 125 12.78 -6.29 6.92
N ASP A 126 13.53 -7.03 7.73
CA ASP A 126 14.04 -8.37 7.44
C ASP A 126 12.99 -9.43 7.84
N HIS A 127 12.46 -10.15 6.86
CA HIS A 127 11.48 -11.23 7.06
C HIS A 127 12.15 -12.60 7.25
N GLY A 128 13.48 -12.66 7.23
CA GLY A 128 14.27 -13.89 7.27
C GLY A 128 14.27 -14.64 5.94
N ALA A 129 14.90 -15.81 5.94
CA ALA A 129 14.89 -16.75 4.82
C ALA A 129 13.62 -17.61 4.82
N SER A 130 13.10 -17.95 3.65
CA SER A 130 11.90 -18.78 3.47
C SER A 130 10.69 -18.38 4.32
N PRO A 131 10.29 -17.09 4.37
CA PRO A 131 9.10 -16.70 5.12
C PRO A 131 7.86 -17.47 4.62
N LYS A 132 6.90 -17.72 5.50
CA LYS A 132 5.70 -18.53 5.17
C LYS A 132 4.43 -17.72 5.02
N ASP A 133 4.28 -16.68 5.83
CA ASP A 133 3.16 -15.74 5.79
C ASP A 133 3.56 -14.44 6.50
N ALA A 134 4.74 -13.92 6.15
CA ALA A 134 5.23 -12.69 6.75
C ALA A 134 4.40 -11.49 6.26
N GLY A 135 4.47 -10.39 7.01
CA GLY A 135 3.76 -9.16 6.69
C GLY A 135 4.52 -7.94 7.18
N TYR A 136 4.09 -6.77 6.73
CA TYR A 136 4.59 -5.50 7.24
C TYR A 136 3.48 -4.48 7.33
N GLU A 137 3.72 -3.46 8.13
CA GLU A 137 2.89 -2.28 8.25
C GLU A 137 3.79 -1.10 8.61
N TYR A 138 3.71 -0.04 7.82
CA TYR A 138 4.35 1.22 8.15
C TYR A 138 3.59 2.39 7.53
N ALA A 139 3.69 3.55 8.17
CA ALA A 139 3.28 4.82 7.61
C ALA A 139 4.51 5.64 7.23
N VAL A 140 4.40 6.36 6.11
CA VAL A 140 5.34 7.40 5.69
C VAL A 140 4.68 8.75 5.89
N LEU A 141 5.36 9.65 6.58
CA LEU A 141 4.98 11.05 6.74
C LEU A 141 5.90 11.88 5.86
N VAL A 142 5.39 12.34 4.73
CA VAL A 142 6.16 13.10 3.74
C VAL A 142 6.51 14.46 4.32
N GLN A 143 7.82 14.74 4.40
CA GLN A 143 8.37 16.04 4.84
C GLN A 143 7.85 16.54 6.20
N ALA A 144 7.61 15.63 7.17
CA ALA A 144 7.14 15.99 8.49
C ALA A 144 8.27 16.44 9.44
N ALA A 145 7.98 17.35 10.37
CA ALA A 145 8.95 17.75 11.39
C ALA A 145 9.21 16.60 12.39
N PRO A 146 10.42 16.48 13.00
CA PRO A 146 10.74 15.39 13.93
C PRO A 146 9.74 15.18 15.07
N GLY A 147 9.31 16.27 15.70
CA GLY A 147 8.30 16.20 16.78
C GLY A 147 6.95 15.68 16.30
N GLN A 148 6.56 15.94 15.04
CA GLN A 148 5.32 15.42 14.44
C GLN A 148 5.42 13.91 14.20
N VAL A 149 6.57 13.41 13.72
CA VAL A 149 6.77 11.96 13.52
C VAL A 149 6.69 11.21 14.86
N LYS A 150 7.36 11.73 15.89
CA LYS A 150 7.29 11.18 17.24
C LYS A 150 5.87 11.19 17.80
N GLN A 151 5.15 12.30 17.66
CA GLN A 151 3.75 12.39 18.12
C GLN A 151 2.84 11.42 17.36
N TYR A 152 3.02 11.31 16.04
CA TYR A 152 2.25 10.40 15.22
C TYR A 152 2.50 8.94 15.60
N ALA A 153 3.72 8.58 15.99
CA ALA A 153 4.02 7.24 16.48
C ALA A 153 3.22 6.88 17.74
N GLU A 154 2.84 7.84 18.59
CA GLU A 154 1.99 7.59 19.76
C GLU A 154 0.49 7.50 19.41
N ALA A 155 0.05 8.24 18.40
CA ALA A 155 -1.34 8.27 17.99
C ALA A 155 -1.47 8.40 16.45
N PRO A 156 -1.31 7.29 15.70
CA PRO A 156 -1.49 7.29 14.27
C PRO A 156 -2.91 7.74 13.88
N SER A 157 -3.01 8.46 12.77
CA SER A 157 -4.28 8.93 12.21
C SER A 157 -5.14 7.80 11.63
N TYR A 158 -4.57 6.60 11.45
CA TYR A 158 -5.21 5.46 10.79
C TYR A 158 -5.42 4.26 11.72
N GLU A 159 -6.23 3.33 11.26
CA GLU A 159 -6.47 2.02 11.85
C GLU A 159 -6.54 0.98 10.74
N VAL A 160 -5.79 -0.12 10.88
CA VAL A 160 -5.90 -1.27 9.98
C VAL A 160 -7.06 -2.12 10.44
N LEU A 161 -8.13 -2.15 9.63
CA LEU A 161 -9.31 -2.97 9.91
C LEU A 161 -9.13 -4.40 9.41
N ARG A 162 -8.29 -4.59 8.38
CA ARG A 162 -7.96 -5.91 7.83
C ARG A 162 -6.63 -5.86 7.08
N LYS A 163 -5.83 -6.92 7.25
CA LYS A 163 -4.55 -7.13 6.53
C LYS A 163 -4.34 -8.62 6.32
N ASP A 164 -4.93 -9.16 5.27
CA ASP A 164 -4.79 -10.56 4.85
C ASP A 164 -4.86 -10.72 3.33
N SER A 165 -4.77 -11.96 2.85
CA SER A 165 -4.83 -12.30 1.42
C SER A 165 -6.19 -12.00 0.77
N GLY A 166 -7.24 -11.75 1.55
CA GLY A 166 -8.57 -11.42 1.06
C GLY A 166 -8.72 -9.93 0.77
N ALA A 167 -8.33 -9.08 1.71
CA ALA A 167 -8.28 -7.64 1.52
C ALA A 167 -7.36 -6.93 2.52
N HIS A 168 -6.85 -5.77 2.10
CA HIS A 168 -6.28 -4.77 2.98
C HIS A 168 -7.27 -3.61 3.14
N ILE A 169 -7.58 -3.24 4.38
CA ILE A 169 -8.57 -2.21 4.69
C ILE A 169 -8.00 -1.26 5.74
N VAL A 170 -7.96 0.03 5.41
CA VAL A 170 -7.44 1.09 6.27
C VAL A 170 -8.50 2.16 6.48
N LYS A 171 -8.81 2.46 7.74
CA LYS A 171 -9.62 3.60 8.14
C LYS A 171 -8.72 4.77 8.50
N HIS A 172 -8.90 5.92 7.86
CA HIS A 172 -8.21 7.15 8.20
C HIS A 172 -9.15 8.08 8.97
N ARG A 173 -8.89 8.27 10.27
CA ARG A 173 -9.79 8.95 11.23
C ARG A 173 -9.97 10.43 10.88
N LYS A 174 -8.90 11.13 10.51
CA LYS A 174 -8.94 12.57 10.21
C LYS A 174 -9.67 12.88 8.90
N GLN A 175 -9.55 11.99 7.91
CA GLN A 175 -10.19 12.17 6.59
C GLN A 175 -11.60 11.56 6.54
N GLN A 176 -12.02 10.89 7.62
CA GLN A 176 -13.27 10.11 7.69
C GLN A 176 -13.43 9.20 6.46
N ALA A 177 -12.34 8.53 6.08
CA ALA A 177 -12.27 7.72 4.87
C ALA A 177 -11.87 6.29 5.20
N LEU A 178 -12.39 5.33 4.44
CA LEU A 178 -11.91 3.95 4.42
C LEU A 178 -11.42 3.62 3.02
N GLY A 179 -10.18 3.16 2.93
CA GLY A 179 -9.62 2.56 1.73
C GLY A 179 -9.72 1.04 1.79
N TYR A 180 -10.07 0.44 0.66
CA TYR A 180 -10.20 -0.99 0.46
C TYR A 180 -9.36 -1.42 -0.73
N VAL A 181 -8.43 -2.34 -0.52
CA VAL A 181 -7.77 -3.08 -1.59
C VAL A 181 -8.23 -4.53 -1.48
N ILE A 182 -9.17 -4.92 -2.34
CA ILE A 182 -9.84 -6.22 -2.29
C ILE A 182 -9.14 -7.14 -3.29
N PHE A 183 -8.54 -8.20 -2.76
CA PHE A 183 -7.78 -9.19 -3.54
C PHE A 183 -8.64 -10.37 -3.96
N ASP A 184 -9.61 -10.77 -3.15
CA ASP A 184 -10.52 -11.90 -3.39
C ASP A 184 -11.97 -11.44 -3.19
N GLU A 185 -12.79 -11.52 -4.24
CA GLU A 185 -14.20 -11.11 -4.25
C GLU A 185 -15.10 -11.94 -3.32
N ARG A 186 -14.61 -13.09 -2.83
CA ARG A 186 -15.31 -13.91 -1.83
C ARG A 186 -15.15 -13.34 -0.42
N THR A 187 -14.25 -12.37 -0.24
CA THR A 187 -14.00 -11.71 1.05
C THR A 187 -15.21 -10.90 1.49
N ASN A 188 -15.76 -11.22 2.66
CA ASN A 188 -16.73 -10.35 3.32
C ASN A 188 -16.02 -9.12 3.91
N ILE A 189 -16.50 -7.93 3.60
CA ILE A 189 -15.87 -6.66 3.98
C ILE A 189 -16.63 -6.08 5.16
N GLU A 190 -15.95 -5.74 6.24
CA GLU A 190 -16.52 -5.16 7.46
C GLU A 190 -15.90 -3.80 7.78
N GLY A 191 -16.53 -3.04 8.70
CA GLY A 191 -16.00 -1.76 9.20
C GLY A 191 -16.50 -0.49 8.50
N GLY A 192 -17.07 -0.60 7.30
CA GLY A 192 -17.65 0.53 6.56
C GLY A 192 -18.90 0.19 5.76
N VAL A 193 -19.28 1.05 4.81
CA VAL A 193 -20.49 0.84 4.02
C VAL A 193 -20.31 -0.25 2.97
N VAL A 194 -19.11 -0.41 2.42
CA VAL A 194 -18.82 -1.47 1.45
C VAL A 194 -18.93 -2.84 2.13
N ARG A 195 -19.79 -3.69 1.58
CA ARG A 195 -20.03 -5.06 2.08
C ARG A 195 -19.34 -6.10 1.23
N LYS A 196 -19.45 -5.96 -0.10
CA LYS A 196 -19.00 -6.96 -1.06
C LYS A 196 -18.79 -6.34 -2.44
N THR A 197 -17.85 -6.91 -3.19
CA THR A 197 -17.67 -6.64 -4.62
C THR A 197 -17.85 -7.92 -5.43
N SER A 198 -18.23 -7.80 -6.70
CA SER A 198 -18.28 -8.97 -7.60
C SER A 198 -16.93 -9.37 -8.18
N ARG A 199 -15.89 -8.55 -7.99
CA ARG A 199 -14.54 -8.71 -8.52
C ARG A 199 -13.50 -8.14 -7.54
N PRO A 200 -12.21 -8.52 -7.64
CA PRO A 200 -11.13 -7.78 -6.99
C PRO A 200 -11.18 -6.31 -7.42
N SER A 201 -11.04 -5.39 -6.48
CA SER A 201 -11.27 -3.97 -6.73
C SER A 201 -10.51 -3.10 -5.72
N ILE A 202 -10.26 -1.86 -6.11
CA ILE A 202 -9.75 -0.81 -5.23
C ILE A 202 -10.89 0.18 -5.01
N ILE A 203 -11.26 0.40 -3.76
CA ILE A 203 -12.38 1.27 -3.40
C ILE A 203 -11.93 2.25 -2.32
N MET A 204 -12.42 3.48 -2.39
CA MET A 204 -12.38 4.42 -1.27
C MET A 204 -13.78 4.92 -0.99
N GLU A 205 -14.19 4.86 0.28
CA GLU A 205 -15.37 5.58 0.76
C GLU A 205 -14.90 6.73 1.64
N GLN A 206 -15.51 7.90 1.48
CA GLN A 206 -15.24 9.06 2.32
C GLN A 206 -16.56 9.65 2.80
N GLU A 207 -16.72 9.80 4.11
CA GLU A 207 -17.88 10.45 4.69
C GLU A 207 -17.96 11.91 4.27
N THR A 208 -19.17 12.35 3.97
CA THR A 208 -19.50 13.77 3.75
C THR A 208 -20.62 14.16 4.73
N GLY A 209 -20.87 15.46 4.87
CA GLY A 209 -21.84 15.95 5.87
C GLY A 209 -23.22 15.30 5.82
N SER A 210 -23.69 14.85 4.65
CA SER A 210 -25.01 14.20 4.48
C SER A 210 -24.95 12.81 3.83
N GLY A 211 -23.76 12.24 3.63
CA GLY A 211 -23.61 11.03 2.85
C GLY A 211 -22.18 10.53 2.71
N ILE A 212 -21.85 9.99 1.54
CA ILE A 212 -20.50 9.52 1.21
C ILE A 212 -20.14 9.87 -0.24
N VAL A 213 -18.83 9.97 -0.51
CA VAL A 213 -18.28 9.78 -1.85
C VAL A 213 -17.71 8.38 -1.92
N LEU A 214 -18.05 7.65 -2.98
CA LEU A 214 -17.56 6.30 -3.24
C LEU A 214 -16.79 6.30 -4.57
N SER A 215 -15.51 5.97 -4.52
CA SER A 215 -14.62 5.88 -5.68
C SER A 215 -14.23 4.42 -5.88
N VAL A 216 -14.41 3.88 -7.09
CA VAL A 216 -14.24 2.45 -7.42
C VAL A 216 -13.34 2.32 -8.65
N ALA A 217 -12.35 1.45 -8.59
CA ALA A 217 -11.51 1.08 -9.71
C ALA A 217 -11.33 -0.45 -9.77
N ASP A 218 -11.36 -0.99 -10.98
CA ASP A 218 -10.90 -2.35 -11.27
C ASP A 218 -9.48 -2.26 -11.83
N PRO A 219 -8.45 -2.71 -11.10
CA PRO A 219 -7.06 -2.59 -11.54
C PRO A 219 -6.69 -3.56 -12.68
N ASP A 220 -7.52 -4.56 -12.99
CA ASP A 220 -7.22 -5.49 -14.09
C ASP A 220 -7.50 -4.83 -15.44
N LEU A 221 -6.43 -4.62 -16.23
CA LEU A 221 -6.54 -4.10 -17.59
C LEU A 221 -7.10 -5.13 -18.57
N ARG A 222 -7.04 -6.42 -18.22
CA ARG A 222 -7.45 -7.57 -19.05
C ARG A 222 -6.72 -7.63 -20.38
N LEU A 223 -5.44 -7.26 -20.37
CA LEU A 223 -4.58 -7.49 -21.52
C LEU A 223 -4.34 -8.99 -21.70
N PRO A 224 -4.11 -9.46 -22.94
CA PRO A 224 -3.69 -10.83 -23.19
C PRO A 224 -2.53 -11.26 -22.29
N LYS A 225 -2.69 -12.39 -21.60
CA LYS A 225 -1.63 -12.96 -20.76
C LYS A 225 -0.77 -13.87 -21.62
N LEU A 226 0.43 -13.41 -21.96
CA LEU A 226 1.41 -14.23 -22.67
C LEU A 226 2.24 -15.06 -21.68
N PRO A 227 2.81 -16.20 -22.13
CA PRO A 227 3.85 -16.89 -21.39
C PRO A 227 4.97 -15.93 -20.98
N ASP A 228 5.54 -16.17 -19.79
CA ASP A 228 6.75 -15.49 -19.31
C ASP A 228 6.59 -13.96 -19.13
N GLN A 229 5.35 -13.47 -19.04
CA GLN A 229 5.00 -12.05 -18.94
C GLN A 229 5.56 -11.17 -20.09
N ARG A 230 5.84 -11.76 -21.26
CA ARG A 230 6.27 -10.98 -22.41
C ARG A 230 5.18 -10.00 -22.82
N MET A 231 5.58 -8.76 -23.13
CA MET A 231 4.67 -7.71 -23.60
C MET A 231 5.16 -7.27 -24.98
N ASP A 232 4.74 -7.98 -26.02
CA ASP A 232 5.02 -7.58 -27.41
C ASP A 232 4.27 -6.27 -27.74
N ASP A 233 4.77 -5.50 -28.69
CA ASP A 233 4.23 -4.16 -29.03
C ASP A 233 2.71 -4.19 -29.28
N ASP A 234 2.20 -5.22 -29.97
CA ASP A 234 0.77 -5.40 -30.23
C ASP A 234 -0.04 -5.54 -28.94
N VAL A 235 0.49 -6.24 -27.94
CA VAL A 235 -0.16 -6.41 -26.63
C VAL A 235 -0.06 -5.12 -25.81
N ALA A 236 1.09 -4.45 -25.84
CA ALA A 236 1.31 -3.18 -25.13
C ALA A 236 0.36 -2.08 -25.61
N LEU A 237 -0.03 -2.09 -26.89
CA LEU A 237 -0.94 -1.13 -27.50
C LEU A 237 -2.41 -1.58 -27.47
N THR A 238 -2.70 -2.79 -26.96
CA THR A 238 -4.07 -3.29 -26.85
C THR A 238 -4.85 -2.47 -25.82
N ALA A 239 -6.02 -1.96 -26.20
CA ALA A 239 -6.89 -1.26 -25.26
C ALA A 239 -7.42 -2.23 -24.20
N GLY A 240 -7.51 -1.75 -22.95
CA GLY A 240 -8.09 -2.53 -21.85
C GLY A 240 -9.55 -2.89 -22.13
N THR A 241 -9.97 -4.07 -21.66
CA THR A 241 -11.36 -4.53 -21.80
C THR A 241 -12.19 -4.06 -20.61
N MET A 242 -13.38 -3.53 -20.89
CA MET A 242 -14.34 -3.12 -19.87
C MET A 242 -15.00 -4.33 -19.21
N GLU A 243 -15.19 -4.26 -17.90
CA GLU A 243 -16.02 -5.19 -17.14
C GLU A 243 -16.85 -4.44 -16.10
N THR A 244 -18.02 -4.99 -15.80
CA THR A 244 -18.88 -4.43 -14.76
C THR A 244 -18.44 -4.95 -13.37
N VAL A 245 -18.14 -4.03 -12.46
CA VAL A 245 -17.96 -4.30 -11.03
C VAL A 245 -19.25 -3.94 -10.31
N ARG A 246 -19.84 -4.91 -9.61
CA ARG A 246 -20.98 -4.70 -8.72
C ARG A 246 -20.47 -4.51 -7.29
N VAL A 247 -20.87 -3.42 -6.65
CA VAL A 247 -20.55 -3.09 -5.26
C VAL A 247 -21.83 -3.09 -4.44
N GLU A 248 -21.86 -3.92 -3.39
CA GLU A 248 -22.95 -3.94 -2.42
C GLU A 248 -22.60 -3.06 -1.22
N LEU A 249 -23.50 -2.15 -0.89
CA LEU A 249 -23.40 -1.24 0.24
C LEU A 249 -24.41 -1.59 1.33
N ARG A 250 -23.98 -1.49 2.58
CA ARG A 250 -24.85 -1.51 3.76
C ARG A 250 -25.70 -0.25 3.79
N GLY A 251 -27.01 -0.41 3.99
CA GLY A 251 -27.95 0.70 4.07
C GLY A 251 -28.55 1.11 2.73
N SER A 252 -29.52 2.02 2.82
CA SER A 252 -30.23 2.56 1.67
C SER A 252 -29.58 3.88 1.23
N TRP A 253 -29.15 3.94 -0.02
CA TRP A 253 -28.42 5.06 -0.60
C TRP A 253 -29.08 5.51 -1.89
N ARG A 254 -29.11 6.83 -2.11
CA ARG A 254 -29.55 7.44 -3.36
C ARG A 254 -28.47 8.39 -3.90
N PRO A 255 -28.39 8.59 -5.22
CA PRO A 255 -27.43 9.53 -5.80
C PRO A 255 -27.67 10.95 -5.26
N ALA A 256 -26.60 11.64 -4.87
CA ALA A 256 -26.66 13.05 -4.48
C ALA A 256 -26.85 13.97 -5.71
N GLN A 257 -26.48 13.45 -6.89
CA GLN A 257 -26.54 14.10 -8.20
C GLN A 257 -26.81 13.05 -9.28
N PRO A 258 -27.17 13.42 -10.52
CA PRO A 258 -27.30 12.47 -11.61
C PRO A 258 -26.07 11.57 -11.73
N LEU A 259 -26.29 10.26 -11.90
CA LEU A 259 -25.21 9.29 -11.96
C LEU A 259 -24.33 9.57 -13.20
N PRO A 260 -23.00 9.57 -13.05
CA PRO A 260 -22.08 9.57 -14.18
C PRO A 260 -22.33 8.38 -15.12
N GLY A 261 -21.94 8.53 -16.39
CA GLY A 261 -22.01 7.45 -17.37
C GLY A 261 -21.25 6.20 -16.89
N GLY A 262 -21.85 5.03 -17.10
CA GLY A 262 -21.30 3.74 -16.65
C GLY A 262 -21.52 3.42 -15.17
N ILE A 263 -22.29 4.23 -14.42
CA ILE A 263 -22.69 3.94 -13.04
C ILE A 263 -24.21 3.79 -12.97
N ARG A 264 -24.70 2.73 -12.32
CA ARG A 264 -26.14 2.46 -12.16
C ARG A 264 -26.45 1.84 -10.79
N ILE A 265 -27.58 2.22 -10.20
CA ILE A 265 -28.13 1.54 -9.02
C ILE A 265 -29.03 0.41 -9.51
N VAL A 266 -28.73 -0.82 -9.12
CA VAL A 266 -29.47 -2.03 -9.56
C VAL A 266 -30.37 -2.62 -8.50
N SER A 267 -30.19 -2.23 -7.24
CA SER A 267 -31.10 -2.58 -6.15
C SER A 267 -31.00 -1.53 -5.04
N GLN A 268 -32.15 -1.15 -4.49
CA GLN A 268 -32.25 -0.23 -3.37
C GLN A 268 -33.32 -0.74 -2.39
N GLY A 269 -32.92 -0.98 -1.15
CA GLY A 269 -33.77 -1.45 -0.07
C GLY A 269 -33.03 -1.31 1.25
N ALA A 270 -32.99 -2.36 2.08
CA ALA A 270 -32.13 -2.40 3.27
C ALA A 270 -30.63 -2.33 2.94
N MET A 271 -30.26 -2.71 1.72
CA MET A 271 -28.93 -2.56 1.12
C MET A 271 -29.07 -1.87 -0.23
N THR A 272 -27.97 -1.34 -0.73
CA THR A 272 -27.91 -0.72 -2.06
C THR A 272 -26.84 -1.41 -2.89
N ALA A 273 -27.16 -1.79 -4.12
CA ALA A 273 -26.20 -2.35 -5.06
C ALA A 273 -25.99 -1.38 -6.22
N LEU A 274 -24.72 -1.04 -6.48
CA LEU A 274 -24.30 -0.25 -7.63
C LEU A 274 -23.49 -1.11 -8.59
N GLU A 275 -23.57 -0.81 -9.87
CA GLU A 275 -22.71 -1.37 -10.91
C GLU A 275 -21.90 -0.26 -11.57
N PHE A 276 -20.62 -0.53 -11.81
CA PHE A 276 -19.64 0.37 -12.40
C PHE A 276 -19.02 -0.33 -13.62
N ASP A 277 -19.09 0.30 -14.79
CA ASP A 277 -18.49 -0.19 -16.03
C ASP A 277 -17.00 0.20 -16.07
N CYS A 278 -16.17 -0.57 -15.36
CA CYS A 278 -14.76 -0.28 -15.14
C CYS A 278 -13.89 -0.69 -16.34
N SER A 279 -12.97 0.17 -16.75
CA SER A 279 -12.01 -0.11 -17.83
C SER A 279 -10.67 0.59 -17.59
N SER A 280 -9.60 -0.02 -18.06
CA SER A 280 -8.24 0.56 -18.09
C SER A 280 -7.72 1.07 -16.75
N GLY A 281 -8.13 0.46 -15.63
CA GLY A 281 -7.72 0.90 -14.28
C GLY A 281 -8.25 2.27 -13.86
N LYS A 282 -9.19 2.85 -14.61
CA LYS A 282 -9.75 4.17 -14.30
C LYS A 282 -10.65 4.11 -13.07
N THR A 283 -10.54 5.13 -12.23
CA THR A 283 -11.44 5.34 -11.10
C THR A 283 -12.74 5.99 -11.55
N MET A 284 -13.86 5.45 -11.10
CA MET A 284 -15.20 6.01 -11.24
C MET A 284 -15.71 6.43 -9.88
N GLU A 285 -16.40 7.57 -9.80
CA GLU A 285 -16.81 8.15 -8.53
C GLU A 285 -18.29 8.52 -8.50
N VAL A 286 -18.93 8.33 -7.35
CA VAL A 286 -20.33 8.71 -7.13
C VAL A 286 -20.53 9.27 -5.72
N ALA A 287 -21.22 10.40 -5.62
CA ALA A 287 -21.70 10.95 -4.36
C ALA A 287 -23.09 10.37 -4.04
N LEU A 288 -23.25 9.84 -2.83
CA LEU A 288 -24.45 9.18 -2.34
C LEU A 288 -24.94 9.85 -1.05
N THR A 289 -26.25 9.96 -0.88
CA THR A 289 -26.89 10.36 0.38
C THR A 289 -27.70 9.20 0.95
N ARG A 290 -27.86 9.15 2.27
CA ARG A 290 -28.77 8.17 2.87
C ARG A 290 -30.20 8.41 2.39
N ALA A 291 -30.87 7.36 1.96
CA ALA A 291 -32.30 7.42 1.72
C ALA A 291 -33.02 7.42 3.09
N MET A 292 -34.04 8.27 3.22
CA MET A 292 -34.92 8.31 4.40
C MET A 292 -35.82 7.08 4.45
#